data_AF-A0A947K2P9-F1
#
_entry.id   AF-A0A947K2P9-F1
#
_cell.length_a   1.000
_cell.length_b   1.000
_cell.length_c   1.000
_cell.angle_alpha   90.00
_cell.angle_beta   90.00
_cell.angle_gamma   90.00
#
_symmetry.space_group_name_H-M   'P 1'
#
loop_
_entity.id
_entity.type
_entity.pdbx_description
1 polymer ?
#
loop_
_entity_poly.entity_id
_entity_poly.type
_entity_poly.pdbx_seq_one_letter_code
_entity_poly.pdbx_strand_id
1 'polypeptide(L)'
;MLAPTPFFADRGCHIRIYEEAKALQEKGHNVDIFTYHNGRDIEGLNIHRIINIPWYKKLSAGPSWHKLYLDVLLMFNVMFLGFFKNYDVIHAHLHEGCIIGFF
;
A
#
# COMPACT_ATOMS: atom_id res chain seq x y z
N MET A 1 -3.98 -5.22 -2.81
CA MET A 1 -2.91 -5.28 -1.80
C MET A 1 -2.94 -4.02 -0.95
N LEU A 2 -2.89 -4.14 0.37
CA LEU A 2 -2.87 -3.00 1.29
C LEU A 2 -1.53 -2.99 2.03
N ALA A 3 -0.69 -2.01 1.70
CA ALA A 3 0.73 -1.98 2.05
C ALA A 3 1.06 -0.67 2.79
N PRO A 4 0.93 -0.61 4.14
CA PRO A 4 1.20 0.58 4.96
C PRO A 4 2.72 0.81 5.11
N THR A 5 3.35 1.16 4.00
CA THR A 5 4.80 1.15 3.84
C THR A 5 5.18 2.11 2.72
N PRO A 6 6.41 2.64 2.67
CA PRO A 6 6.95 3.30 1.50
C PRO A 6 7.21 2.29 0.36
N PHE A 7 6.17 1.80 -0.32
CA PHE A 7 6.29 0.70 -1.28
C PHE A 7 7.30 1.01 -2.41
N PHE A 8 8.19 0.03 -2.58
CA PHE A 8 9.41 -0.03 -3.41
C PHE A 8 10.58 0.89 -3.05
N ALA A 9 10.74 1.16 -1.75
CA ALA A 9 11.93 1.80 -1.17
C ALA A 9 13.01 0.79 -0.73
N ASP A 10 13.28 -0.22 -1.58
CA ASP A 10 14.38 -1.19 -1.44
C ASP A 10 14.35 -2.05 -0.17
N ARG A 11 13.16 -2.54 0.23
CA ARG A 11 12.99 -3.46 1.37
C ARG A 11 12.48 -4.82 0.93
N GLY A 12 12.91 -5.88 1.60
CA GLY A 12 12.50 -7.26 1.28
C GLY A 12 10.98 -7.50 1.31
N CYS A 13 10.25 -6.81 2.20
CA CYS A 13 8.78 -6.85 2.21
C CYS A 13 8.17 -6.33 0.91
N HIS A 14 8.79 -5.36 0.24
CA HIS A 14 8.29 -4.80 -1.02
C HIS A 14 8.47 -5.78 -2.18
N ILE A 15 9.57 -6.53 -2.20
CA ILE A 15 9.80 -7.60 -3.18
C ILE A 15 8.71 -8.66 -3.06
N ARG A 16 8.37 -9.09 -1.83
CA ARG A 16 7.29 -10.05 -1.61
C ARG A 16 5.94 -9.55 -2.18
N ILE A 17 5.55 -8.32 -1.86
CA ILE A 17 4.30 -7.73 -2.36
C ILE A 17 4.33 -7.62 -3.89
N TYR A 18 5.47 -7.26 -4.46
CA TYR A 18 5.67 -7.17 -5.91
C TYR A 18 5.48 -8.52 -6.60
N GLU A 19 6.16 -9.57 -6.12
CA GLU A 19 6.06 -10.92 -6.67
C GLU A 19 4.64 -11.49 -6.52
N GLU A 20 3.98 -11.26 -5.39
CA GLU A 20 2.59 -11.67 -5.17
C GLU A 20 1.63 -10.93 -6.13
N ALA A 21 1.82 -9.63 -6.34
CA ALA A 21 1.01 -8.85 -7.28
C ALA A 21 1.22 -9.32 -8.72
N LYS A 22 2.46 -9.54 -9.13
CA LYS A 22 2.80 -10.09 -10.47
C LYS A 22 2.18 -11.45 -10.69
N ALA A 23 2.35 -12.37 -9.74
CA ALA A 23 1.79 -13.72 -9.85
C ALA A 23 0.26 -13.73 -9.95
N LEU A 24 -0.44 -12.79 -9.29
CA LEU A 24 -1.88 -12.63 -9.42
C LEU A 24 -2.28 -12.02 -10.77
N GLN A 25 -1.53 -11.04 -11.27
CA GLN A 25 -1.76 -10.47 -12.61
C GLN A 25 -1.55 -11.51 -13.72
N GLU A 26 -0.52 -12.36 -13.62
CA GLU A 26 -0.27 -13.45 -14.56
C GLU A 26 -1.41 -14.48 -14.60
N LYS A 27 -2.15 -14.61 -13.49
CA LYS A 27 -3.37 -15.43 -13.41
C LYS A 27 -4.63 -14.71 -13.90
N GLY A 28 -4.50 -13.49 -14.40
CA GLY A 28 -5.61 -12.69 -14.95
C GLY A 28 -6.38 -11.86 -13.92
N HIS A 29 -5.86 -11.71 -12.70
CA HIS A 29 -6.51 -10.87 -11.68
C HIS A 29 -6.09 -9.40 -11.79
N ASN A 30 -7.03 -8.49 -11.52
CA ASN A 30 -6.75 -7.07 -11.40
C ASN A 30 -6.20 -6.77 -10.00
N VAL A 31 -5.01 -6.20 -9.91
CA VAL A 31 -4.34 -5.92 -8.64
C VAL A 31 -4.09 -4.43 -8.50
N ASP A 32 -4.73 -3.84 -7.48
CA ASP A 32 -4.45 -2.49 -7.01
C ASP A 32 -3.63 -2.55 -5.72
N ILE A 33 -2.61 -1.69 -5.60
CA ILE A 33 -1.74 -1.61 -4.42
C ILE A 33 -1.94 -0.25 -3.75
N PHE A 34 -2.42 -0.26 -2.52
CA PHE A 34 -2.59 0.94 -1.70
C PHE A 34 -1.40 1.12 -0.76
N THR A 35 -0.79 2.31 -0.76
CA THR A 35 0.49 2.52 -0.08
C THR A 35 0.70 3.98 0.36
N TYR A 36 1.73 4.22 1.20
CA TYR A 36 2.16 5.58 1.54
C TYR A 36 2.67 6.36 0.32
N HIS A 37 2.77 7.69 0.45
CA HIS A 37 3.25 8.57 -0.61
C HIS A 37 4.72 8.34 -0.95
N ASN A 38 5.53 7.93 0.03
CA ASN A 38 6.94 7.62 -0.17
C ASN A 38 7.14 6.32 -0.97
N GLY A 39 8.24 6.24 -1.71
CA GLY A 39 8.63 5.06 -2.47
C GLY A 39 8.76 5.37 -3.95
N ARG A 40 8.62 4.35 -4.80
CA ARG A 40 8.70 4.48 -6.26
C ARG A 40 7.62 3.64 -6.92
N ASP A 41 7.08 4.15 -8.03
CA ASP A 41 6.12 3.41 -8.84
C ASP A 41 6.85 2.41 -9.72
N ILE A 42 6.20 1.28 -9.95
CA ILE A 42 6.75 0.16 -10.71
C ILE A 42 5.86 -0.07 -11.92
N GLU A 43 6.49 -0.13 -13.08
CA GLU A 43 5.79 -0.29 -14.34
C GLU A 43 4.96 -1.59 -14.36
N GLY A 44 3.73 -1.48 -14.87
CA GLY A 44 2.78 -2.59 -14.94
C GLY A 44 2.02 -2.88 -13.64
N LEU A 45 2.27 -2.15 -12.54
CA LEU A 45 1.48 -2.22 -11.32
C LEU A 45 0.60 -0.97 -11.18
N ASN A 46 -0.64 -1.16 -10.71
CA ASN A 46 -1.52 -0.05 -10.38
C ASN A 46 -1.35 0.34 -8.91
N ILE A 47 -0.65 1.45 -8.66
CA ILE A 47 -0.26 1.87 -7.31
C ILE A 47 -1.02 3.13 -6.92
N HIS A 48 -1.83 3.03 -5.87
CA HIS A 48 -2.60 4.12 -5.27
C HIS A 48 -1.87 4.63 -4.05
N ARG A 49 -1.27 5.81 -4.18
CA ARG A 49 -0.56 6.49 -3.09
C ARG A 49 -1.49 7.47 -2.39
N ILE A 50 -1.33 7.57 -1.07
CA ILE A 50 -1.92 8.69 -0.32
C ILE A 50 -1.32 10.03 -0.77
N ILE A 51 -1.97 11.12 -0.36
CA ILE A 51 -1.50 12.48 -0.59
C ILE A 51 -0.04 12.66 -0.13
N ASN A 52 0.72 13.42 -0.92
CA ASN A 52 2.14 13.65 -0.62
C ASN A 52 2.31 14.49 0.65
N ILE A 53 3.08 13.97 1.62
CA ILE A 53 3.38 14.67 2.87
C ILE A 53 4.85 15.15 2.85
N PRO A 54 5.12 16.43 2.52
CA PRO A 54 6.45 16.90 2.12
C PRO A 54 7.49 16.86 3.25
N TRP A 55 7.07 16.94 4.51
CA TRP A 55 7.98 16.85 5.67
C TRP A 55 8.34 15.42 6.07
N TYR A 56 7.62 14.40 5.58
CA TYR A 56 7.91 13.01 5.89
C TYR A 56 8.54 12.30 4.69
N LYS A 57 9.86 12.13 4.74
CA LYS A 57 10.67 11.51 3.67
C LYS A 57 11.35 10.20 4.08
N LYS A 58 10.97 9.63 5.23
CA LYS A 58 11.65 8.47 5.81
C LYS A 58 11.33 7.20 5.01
N LEU A 59 12.37 6.58 4.46
CA LEU A 59 12.31 5.30 3.74
C LEU A 59 12.72 4.10 4.61
N SER A 60 13.45 4.35 5.70
CA SER A 60 13.94 3.30 6.59
C SER A 60 12.82 2.66 7.41
N ALA A 61 13.03 1.40 7.79
CA ALA A 61 12.16 0.71 8.72
C ALA A 61 12.31 1.30 10.13
N GLY A 62 11.28 1.11 10.97
CA GLY A 62 11.30 1.51 12.37
C GLY A 62 10.06 2.29 12.80
N PRO A 63 9.96 2.56 14.12
CA PRO A 63 8.87 3.35 14.68
C PRO A 63 8.95 4.79 14.19
N SER A 64 7.78 5.40 13.99
CA SER A 64 7.64 6.81 13.73
C SER A 64 6.20 7.23 14.07
N TRP A 65 6.06 8.30 14.83
CA TRP A 65 4.76 8.92 15.10
C TRP A 65 4.05 9.34 13.81
N HIS A 66 4.81 9.64 12.76
CA HIS A 66 4.26 10.01 11.48
C HIS A 66 3.46 8.88 10.81
N LYS A 67 3.75 7.61 11.14
CA LYS A 67 3.00 6.48 10.57
C LYS A 67 1.53 6.50 10.94
N LEU A 68 1.20 6.90 12.17
CA LEU A 68 -0.19 6.87 12.65
C LEU A 68 -1.13 7.68 11.76
N TYR A 69 -0.76 8.93 11.42
CA TYR A 69 -1.60 9.71 10.52
C TYR A 69 -1.48 9.25 9.06
N LEU A 70 -0.36 8.67 8.62
CA LEU A 70 -0.23 8.09 7.28
C LEU A 70 -1.16 6.88 7.12
N ASP A 71 -1.32 6.07 8.16
CA ASP A 71 -2.26 4.95 8.22
C ASP A 71 -3.70 5.44 8.14
N VAL A 72 -4.04 6.52 8.87
CA VAL A 72 -5.36 7.16 8.78
C VAL A 72 -5.64 7.68 7.36
N LEU A 73 -4.67 8.36 6.74
CA LEU A 73 -4.80 8.83 5.35
C LEU A 73 -4.93 7.65 4.37
N LEU A 74 -4.21 6.55 4.62
CA LEU A 74 -4.28 5.34 3.81
C LEU A 74 -5.65 4.68 3.93
N MET A 75 -6.20 4.60 5.14
CA MET A 75 -7.55 4.11 5.39
C MET A 75 -8.59 4.93 4.61
N PHE A 76 -8.52 6.26 4.66
CA PHE A 76 -9.43 7.10 3.88
C PHE A 76 -9.28 6.90 2.36
N ASN A 77 -8.06 6.72 1.87
CA ASN A 77 -7.81 6.47 0.46
C ASN A 77 -8.40 5.12 0.01
N VAL A 78 -8.19 4.07 0.80
CA VAL A 78 -8.75 2.73 0.58
C VAL A 78 -10.28 2.77 0.62
N MET A 79 -10.88 3.44 1.62
CA MET A 79 -12.33 3.56 1.75
C MET A 79 -12.94 4.35 0.59
N PHE A 80 -12.30 5.45 0.17
CA PHE A 80 -12.78 6.25 -0.95
C PHE A 80 -12.72 5.47 -2.26
N LEU A 81 -11.56 4.91 -2.62
CA LEU A 81 -11.42 4.17 -3.88
C LEU A 81 -12.16 2.83 -3.86
N GLY A 82 -12.19 2.15 -2.72
CA GLY A 82 -12.98 0.94 -2.49
C GLY A 82 -14.49 1.18 -2.55
N PHE A 83 -14.97 2.40 -2.30
CA PHE A 83 -16.36 2.75 -2.55
C PHE A 83 -16.69 2.80 -4.05
N PHE A 84 -15.74 3.22 -4.90
CA PHE A 84 -15.94 3.29 -6.35
C PHE A 84 -15.59 1.98 -7.08
N LYS A 85 -14.82 1.09 -6.44
CA LYS A 85 -14.36 -0.17 -7.00
C LYS A 85 -14.72 -1.33 -6.09
N ASN A 86 -15.40 -2.33 -6.65
CA ASN A 86 -15.66 -3.58 -5.94
C ASN A 86 -14.41 -4.47 -5.95
N TYR A 87 -13.80 -4.68 -4.78
CA TYR A 87 -12.69 -5.60 -4.60
C TYR A 87 -13.18 -6.92 -4.00
N ASP A 88 -12.80 -8.06 -4.61
CA ASP A 88 -13.19 -9.38 -4.11
C ASP A 88 -12.35 -9.82 -2.89
N VAL A 89 -11.09 -9.39 -2.83
CA VAL A 89 -10.12 -9.82 -1.79
C VAL A 89 -9.22 -8.65 -1.38
N ILE A 90 -9.08 -8.47 -0.06
CA ILE A 90 -8.09 -7.56 0.54
C ILE A 90 -6.92 -8.40 1.06
N HIS A 91 -5.77 -8.28 0.40
CA HIS A 91 -4.52 -8.83 0.92
C HIS A 91 -3.82 -7.75 1.76
N ALA A 92 -3.95 -7.85 3.07
CA ALA A 92 -3.35 -6.94 4.03
C ALA A 92 -1.91 -7.34 4.37
N HIS A 93 -0.99 -6.37 4.33
CA HIS A 93 0.40 -6.54 4.73
C HIS A 93 0.73 -5.74 5.98
N LEU A 94 1.58 -6.29 6.84
CA LEU A 94 1.89 -5.75 8.18
C LEU A 94 0.64 -5.67 9.09
N HIS A 95 0.86 -5.38 10.36
CA HIS A 95 -0.21 -5.32 11.35
C HIS A 95 -1.11 -4.11 11.12
N GLU A 96 -0.52 -2.98 10.72
CA GLU A 96 -1.26 -1.76 10.37
C GLU A 96 -2.22 -2.03 9.19
N GLY A 97 -1.80 -2.85 8.22
CA GLY A 97 -2.61 -3.14 7.06
C GLY A 97 -3.78 -4.06 7.37
N CYS A 98 -3.60 -5.00 8.30
CA CYS A 98 -4.69 -5.84 8.80
C CYS A 98 -5.74 -5.00 9.52
N ILE A 99 -5.32 -3.99 10.30
CA ILE A 99 -6.23 -3.08 10.98
C ILE A 99 -7.01 -2.26 9.95
N ILE A 100 -6.33 -1.67 8.97
CA ILE A 100 -6.99 -0.85 7.94
C ILE A 100 -7.96 -1.70 7.10
N GLY A 101 -7.55 -2.89 6.66
CA GLY A 101 -8.39 -3.76 5.83
C GLY A 101 -9.58 -4.39 6.55
N PHE A 102 -9.69 -4.22 7.87
CA PHE A 102 -10.85 -4.66 8.65
C PHE A 102 -12.00 -3.64 8.62
N PHE A 103 -11.70 -2.37 8.37
CA PHE A 103 -12.67 -1.26 8.30
C PHE A 103 -13.04 -0.92 6.86
#